data_AF-A0A453HYJ8-F1
#
_entry.id   AF-A0A453HYJ8-F1
#
_cell.length_a   1.000
_cell.length_b   1.000
_cell.length_c   1.000
_cell.angle_alpha   90.00
_cell.angle_beta   90.00
_cell.angle_gamma   90.00
#
_symmetry.space_group_name_H-M   'P 1'
#
loop_
_entity.id
_entity.type
_entity.pdbx_description
1 polymer ?
#
loop_
_entity_poly.entity_id
_entity_poly.type
_entity_poly.pdbx_seq_one_letter_code
_entity_poly.pdbx_strand_id
1 'polypeptide(L)'
;MMFCSRYIDGFATKHNRPSRNDDDDEAVDVEQGSTLFPSVGKPLGKPGNYVLRGLAKFQAHRYVLFNCSDVNPFFRAHTDEITSERDVSSNTVESIQHDKFKDWFKAHDN
;
A
#
# COMPACT_ATOMS: atom_id res chain seq x y z
N MET A 1 -34.83 -11.44 -14.53
CA MET A 1 -34.79 -12.32 -15.72
C MET A 1 -33.45 -12.14 -16.43
N MET A 2 -32.55 -13.13 -16.39
CA MET A 2 -31.26 -13.13 -17.12
C MET A 2 -30.83 -14.56 -17.48
N PHE A 3 -31.66 -15.29 -18.21
CA PHE A 3 -31.33 -16.66 -18.62
C PHE A 3 -30.58 -16.69 -19.96
N CYS A 4 -31.06 -15.96 -20.97
CA CYS A 4 -30.51 -16.06 -22.33
C CYS A 4 -29.31 -15.13 -22.60
N SER A 5 -29.12 -14.06 -21.81
CA SER A 5 -28.07 -13.05 -22.06
C SER A 5 -26.64 -13.56 -21.84
N ARG A 6 -26.46 -14.73 -21.21
CA ARG A 6 -25.16 -15.37 -21.04
C ARG A 6 -24.73 -16.21 -22.23
N TYR A 7 -25.66 -16.53 -23.14
CA TYR A 7 -25.42 -17.42 -24.27
C TYR A 7 -25.29 -16.68 -25.61
N ILE A 8 -25.47 -15.35 -25.63
CA ILE A 8 -25.28 -14.55 -26.83
C ILE A 8 -23.82 -14.10 -26.85
N ASP A 9 -23.04 -14.70 -27.75
CA ASP A 9 -21.65 -14.35 -28.00
C ASP A 9 -21.54 -13.06 -28.82
N GLY A 10 -20.48 -12.28 -28.60
CA GLY A 10 -20.20 -11.04 -29.34
C GLY A 10 -20.80 -9.74 -28.77
N PHE A 11 -21.49 -9.77 -27.62
CA PHE A 11 -22.02 -8.55 -26.98
C PHE A 11 -21.50 -8.37 -25.55
N ALA A 12 -20.96 -7.19 -25.24
CA ALA A 12 -20.49 -6.87 -23.90
C ALA A 12 -21.67 -6.67 -22.93
N THR A 13 -21.82 -7.56 -21.95
CA THR A 13 -22.81 -7.45 -20.87
C THR A 13 -22.13 -7.11 -19.55
N LYS A 14 -22.88 -6.63 -18.55
CA LYS A 14 -22.34 -6.43 -17.18
C LYS A 14 -21.66 -7.68 -16.61
N HIS A 15 -22.01 -8.87 -17.12
CA HIS A 15 -21.54 -10.16 -16.62
C HIS A 15 -20.28 -10.69 -17.33
N ASN A 16 -19.95 -10.19 -18.53
CA ASN A 16 -18.73 -10.59 -19.25
C ASN A 16 -17.63 -9.52 -19.22
N ARG A 17 -17.89 -8.37 -18.61
CA ARG A 17 -16.89 -7.31 -18.47
C ARG A 17 -15.81 -7.74 -17.46
N PRO A 18 -14.52 -7.54 -17.79
CA PRO A 18 -13.41 -7.69 -16.86
C PRO A 18 -13.68 -6.98 -15.53
N SER A 19 -13.26 -7.58 -14.43
CA SER A 19 -13.39 -6.94 -13.12
C SER A 19 -12.39 -5.79 -12.99
N ARG A 20 -12.64 -4.85 -12.08
CA ARG A 20 -11.70 -3.74 -11.84
C ARG A 20 -10.33 -4.18 -11.28
N ASN A 21 -10.23 -5.40 -10.77
CA ASN A 21 -9.02 -6.02 -10.27
C ASN A 21 -8.72 -7.26 -11.12
N ASP A 22 -8.60 -7.08 -12.43
CA ASP A 22 -8.05 -8.15 -13.28
C ASP A 22 -6.53 -8.09 -13.16
N ASP A 23 -5.97 -8.94 -12.30
CA ASP A 23 -4.52 -9.13 -12.13
C ASP A 23 -3.95 -10.00 -13.27
N ASP A 24 -4.41 -9.75 -14.51
CA ASP A 24 -4.07 -10.54 -15.70
C ASP A 24 -2.72 -10.12 -16.28
N ASP A 25 -1.66 -10.21 -15.47
CA ASP A 25 -0.27 -10.08 -15.93
C ASP A 25 0.34 -11.45 -16.28
N GLU A 26 -0.28 -12.55 -15.87
CA GLU A 26 0.15 -13.90 -16.24
C GLU A 26 -1.09 -14.75 -16.50
N ALA A 27 -1.43 -14.93 -17.77
CA ALA A 27 -2.41 -15.90 -18.21
C ALA A 27 -1.89 -17.32 -17.89
N VAL A 28 -2.03 -17.72 -16.62
CA VAL A 28 -1.83 -19.10 -16.21
C VAL A 28 -2.96 -19.87 -16.87
N ASP A 29 -2.61 -20.78 -17.76
CA ASP A 29 -3.50 -21.66 -18.49
C ASP A 29 -4.41 -22.37 -17.47
N VAL A 30 -5.61 -21.83 -17.27
CA VAL A 30 -6.59 -22.40 -16.34
C VAL A 30 -7.08 -23.65 -17.03
N GLU A 31 -6.59 -24.81 -16.59
CA GLU A 31 -7.15 -26.12 -16.94
C GLU A 31 -8.67 -25.98 -16.97
N GLN A 32 -9.25 -26.14 -18.17
CA GLN A 32 -10.67 -25.96 -18.39
C GLN A 32 -11.43 -26.93 -17.50
N GLY A 33 -11.92 -26.43 -16.36
CA GLY A 33 -12.76 -27.18 -15.45
C GLY A 33 -14.01 -27.71 -16.16
N SER A 34 -14.63 -28.73 -15.58
CA SER A 34 -15.84 -29.38 -16.12
C SER A 34 -16.88 -28.36 -16.57
N THR A 35 -17.31 -28.45 -17.83
CA THR A 35 -18.36 -27.59 -18.41
C THR A 35 -19.71 -27.74 -17.70
N LEU A 36 -19.91 -28.85 -16.98
CA LEU A 36 -21.12 -29.13 -16.18
C LEU A 36 -21.10 -28.44 -14.80
N PHE A 37 -19.91 -28.20 -14.24
CA PHE A 37 -19.73 -27.53 -12.96
C PHE A 37 -18.66 -26.44 -13.12
N PRO A 38 -19.01 -25.30 -13.75
CA PRO A 38 -18.07 -24.20 -13.89
C PRO A 38 -17.61 -23.75 -12.50
N SER A 39 -16.31 -23.56 -12.34
CA SER A 39 -15.75 -23.02 -11.10
C SER A 39 -16.34 -21.63 -10.86
N VAL A 40 -17.15 -21.49 -9.81
CA VAL A 40 -17.82 -20.23 -9.50
C VAL A 40 -16.86 -19.35 -8.71
N GLY A 41 -15.78 -18.92 -9.35
CA GLY A 41 -14.79 -18.01 -8.80
C GLY A 41 -13.34 -18.46 -8.97
N LYS A 42 -12.42 -17.49 -8.94
CA LYS A 42 -10.97 -17.73 -8.88
C LYS A 42 -10.57 -17.86 -7.39
N PRO A 43 -9.87 -18.93 -6.97
CA PRO A 43 -9.29 -18.98 -5.64
C PRO A 43 -8.30 -17.82 -5.46
N LEU A 44 -8.22 -17.22 -4.26
CA LEU A 44 -7.37 -16.06 -3.95
C LEU A 44 -5.84 -16.32 -4.03
N GLY A 45 -5.42 -17.43 -4.62
CA GLY A 45 -4.03 -17.85 -4.68
C GLY A 45 -3.43 -18.12 -3.30
N LYS A 46 -2.17 -18.58 -3.28
CA LYS A 46 -1.37 -18.65 -2.05
C LYS A 46 -0.91 -17.22 -1.70
N PRO A 47 -0.92 -16.81 -0.42
CA PRO A 47 -0.37 -15.50 -0.05
C PRO A 47 1.08 -15.38 -0.51
N GLY A 48 1.35 -14.37 -1.34
CA GLY A 48 2.69 -14.01 -1.77
C GLY A 48 3.37 -13.11 -0.73
N ASN A 49 4.69 -13.26 -0.58
CA ASN A 49 5.48 -12.31 0.19
C ASN A 49 5.66 -11.04 -0.64
N TYR A 50 5.23 -9.90 -0.11
CA TYR A 50 5.46 -8.59 -0.72
C TYR A 50 6.63 -7.88 -0.04
N VAL A 51 7.66 -7.53 -0.81
CA VAL A 51 8.80 -6.75 -0.31
C VAL A 51 8.58 -5.28 -0.63
N LEU A 52 8.39 -4.45 0.40
CA LEU A 52 8.35 -3.00 0.25
C LEU A 52 9.71 -2.50 -0.26
N ARG A 53 9.71 -1.79 -1.40
CA ARG A 53 10.90 -1.19 -2.02
C ARG A 53 10.73 0.31 -2.22
N GLY A 54 11.86 1.01 -2.34
CA GLY A 54 11.91 2.45 -2.66
C GLY A 54 11.04 3.31 -1.75
N LEU A 55 10.17 4.11 -2.37
CA LEU A 55 9.28 5.07 -1.70
C LEU A 55 8.31 4.39 -0.72
N ALA A 56 7.75 3.22 -1.07
CA ALA A 56 6.79 2.53 -0.22
C ALA A 56 7.43 2.08 1.10
N LYS A 57 8.66 1.58 1.04
CA LYS A 57 9.45 1.27 2.25
C LYS A 57 9.70 2.52 3.08
N PHE A 58 10.08 3.63 2.44
CA PHE A 58 10.32 4.89 3.14
C PHE A 58 9.08 5.41 3.86
N GLN A 59 7.93 5.43 3.18
CA GLN A 59 6.65 5.85 3.75
C GLN A 59 6.21 4.93 4.90
N ALA A 60 6.35 3.62 4.77
CA ALA A 60 6.02 2.67 5.82
C ALA A 60 6.86 2.91 7.09
N HIS A 61 8.19 3.06 6.96
CA HIS A 61 9.05 3.37 8.10
C HIS A 61 8.66 4.68 8.78
N ARG A 62 8.42 5.72 7.99
CA ARG A 62 7.98 7.02 8.49
C ARG A 62 6.67 6.88 9.26
N TYR A 63 5.68 6.20 8.71
CA TYR A 63 4.39 6.02 9.34
C TYR A 63 4.53 5.36 10.72
N VAL A 64 5.33 4.31 10.83
CA VAL A 64 5.57 3.63 12.12
C VAL A 64 6.16 4.59 13.15
N LEU A 65 7.17 5.39 12.79
CA LEU A 65 7.78 6.34 13.72
C LEU A 65 6.79 7.41 14.19
N PHE A 66 6.00 7.98 13.29
CA PHE A 66 5.04 9.04 13.61
C PHE A 66 3.82 8.55 14.40
N ASN A 67 3.52 7.26 14.38
CA ASN A 67 2.38 6.68 15.10
C ASN A 67 2.80 5.87 16.33
N CYS A 68 4.07 5.92 16.73
CA CYS A 68 4.57 5.24 17.93
C CYS A 68 4.71 6.23 19.08
N SER A 69 4.01 5.98 20.20
CA SER A 69 4.04 6.85 21.38
C SER A 69 5.42 6.96 22.02
N ASP A 70 6.20 5.88 21.94
CA ASP A 70 7.53 5.80 22.55
C ASP A 70 8.55 6.69 21.83
N VAL A 71 8.24 7.11 20.61
CA VAL A 71 9.07 8.02 19.79
C VAL A 71 8.76 9.50 20.11
N ASN A 72 7.67 9.80 20.82
CA ASN A 72 7.30 11.18 21.18
C ASN A 72 8.38 11.98 21.90
N PRO A 73 9.16 11.43 22.85
CA PRO A 73 10.26 12.15 23.48
C PRO A 73 11.32 12.58 22.47
N PHE A 74 11.60 11.74 21.48
CA PHE A 74 12.57 12.03 20.42
C PHE A 74 12.07 13.10 19.46
N PHE A 75 10.77 13.11 19.15
CA PHE A 75 10.18 14.21 18.38
C PHE A 75 10.38 15.56 19.08
N ARG A 76 10.16 15.61 20.40
CA ARG A 76 10.39 16.84 21.18
C ARG A 76 11.86 17.24 21.15
N ALA A 77 12.76 16.31 21.43
CA ALA A 77 14.21 16.57 21.43
C ALA A 77 14.70 17.13 20.08
N HIS A 78 14.26 16.56 18.96
CA HIS A 78 14.62 17.06 17.63
C HIS A 78 14.02 18.44 17.33
N THR A 79 12.78 18.69 17.76
CA THR A 79 12.15 20.02 17.65
C THR A 79 12.89 21.07 18.48
N ASP A 80 13.30 20.72 19.70
CA ASP A 80 14.08 21.59 20.57
C ASP A 80 15.45 21.88 19.95
N GLU A 81 16.11 20.90 19.34
CA GLU A 81 17.38 21.08 18.62
C GLU A 81 17.21 22.08 17.45
N ILE A 82 16.21 21.88 16.58
CA ILE A 82 15.94 22.78 15.45
C ILE A 82 15.70 24.23 15.91
N THR A 83 14.88 24.40 16.95
CA THR A 83 14.50 25.72 17.47
C THR A 83 15.59 26.38 18.30
N SER A 84 16.50 25.60 18.88
CA SER A 84 17.67 26.12 19.60
C SER A 84 18.76 26.65 18.66
N GLU A 85 18.94 26.01 17.50
CA GLU A 85 19.93 26.46 16.50
C GLU A 85 19.48 27.73 15.77
N ARG A 86 18.16 27.88 15.55
CA ARG A 86 17.57 28.97 14.77
C ARG A 86 16.18 29.30 15.29
N ASP A 87 15.84 30.58 15.31
CA ASP A 87 14.45 31.00 15.50
C ASP A 87 13.68 30.74 14.18
N VAL A 88 12.91 29.64 14.14
CA VAL A 88 12.21 29.18 12.94
C VAL A 88 10.71 29.07 13.19
N SER A 89 9.90 29.43 12.19
CA SER A 89 8.45 29.27 12.25
C SER A 89 8.02 27.81 12.38
N SER A 90 6.87 27.59 13.03
CA SER A 90 6.27 26.25 13.27
C SER A 90 6.18 25.40 11.99
N ASN A 91 5.72 25.98 10.88
CA ASN A 91 5.60 25.25 9.60
C ASN A 91 6.95 24.73 9.08
N THR A 92 8.01 25.49 9.31
CA THR A 92 9.36 25.08 8.87
C THR A 92 9.91 23.99 9.77
N VAL A 93 9.67 24.09 11.09
CA VAL A 93 9.99 23.04 12.05
C VAL A 93 9.29 21.74 11.67
N GLU A 94 7.99 21.78 11.38
CA GLU A 94 7.23 20.60 10.94
C GLU A 94 7.80 19.99 9.65
N SER A 95 8.19 20.82 8.68
CA SER A 95 8.82 20.36 7.44
C SER A 95 10.19 19.69 7.69
N ILE A 96 11.03 20.29 8.53
CA ILE A 96 12.33 19.72 8.90
C ILE A 96 12.15 18.42 9.70
N GLN A 97 11.22 18.40 10.65
CA GLN A 97 10.81 17.22 11.39
C GLN A 97 10.34 16.13 10.41
N HIS A 98 9.55 16.52 9.41
CA HIS A 98 9.03 15.60 8.43
C HIS A 98 10.14 14.97 7.58
N ASP A 99 11.16 15.73 7.20
CA ASP A 99 12.15 15.28 6.24
C ASP A 99 13.39 14.64 6.89
N LYS A 100 13.86 15.19 8.02
CA LYS A 100 15.15 14.82 8.62
C LYS A 100 15.04 13.91 9.84
N PHE A 101 13.88 13.87 10.50
CA PHE A 101 13.73 13.15 11.77
C PHE A 101 14.18 11.70 11.69
N LYS A 102 13.86 10.98 10.61
CA LYS A 102 14.23 9.57 10.45
C LYS A 102 15.74 9.34 10.54
N ASP A 103 16.52 10.20 9.91
CA ASP A 103 17.99 10.05 9.88
C ASP A 103 18.61 10.54 11.18
N TRP A 104 18.04 11.60 11.78
CA TRP A 104 18.42 12.07 13.11
C TRP A 104 18.14 11.02 14.20
N PHE A 105 16.97 10.39 14.16
CA PHE A 105 16.54 9.37 15.12
C PHE A 105 17.49 8.17 15.13
N LYS A 106 17.91 7.70 13.94
CA LYS A 106 18.91 6.62 13.82
C LYS A 106 20.25 6.93 14.47
N ALA A 107 20.64 8.20 14.55
CA ALA A 107 21.90 8.61 15.17
C ALA A 107 21.80 8.67 16.71
N HIS A 108 20.57 8.70 17.26
CA HIS A 108 20.29 8.90 18.68
C HIS A 108 19.66 7.69 19.38
N ASP A 109 19.25 6.66 18.63
CA ASP A 109 18.61 5.42 19.12
C ASP A 109 19.63 4.29 19.38
N ASN A 110 20.79 4.60 19.97
CA ASN A 110 21.87 3.62 20.22
C ASN A 110 21.94 3.19 21.69
#